data_AF-A0AAD7FT06-F1
#
_entry.id   AF-A0AAD7FT06-F1
#
_cell.length_a   1.000
_cell.length_b   1.000
_cell.length_c   1.000
_cell.angle_alpha   90.00
_cell.angle_beta   90.00
_cell.angle_gamma   90.00
#
_symmetry.space_group_name_H-M   'P 1'
#
loop_
_entity.id
_entity.type
_entity.pdbx_description
1 polymer ?
#
loop_
_entity_poly.entity_id
_entity_poly.type
_entity_poly.pdbx_seq_one_letter_code
_entity_poly.pdbx_strand_id
1 'polypeptide(L)'
;MPGPTPGRAHCILRERCPTCFSLETWGHPLADGGDVQLDADGCFSYRHLRSAGDGPISYDPSYFIPKEKVDKIWQRIEEASHRKPASIAPAILQEAIDACEASWDAANEKKQKVDPKCHDASGVFFMTCRHSQVLFLCNIDTPGEHQEYILSLMEEVNDYLSLHATVVQTYDVGCVTDHSLNLFPILSQGFHERVCFVINMMHAFGHQWVCQMEYSVECFWSRIHKLIGITRNHWNSQHIWMIGQYAAFVNHEGCENLGDWIDCQQHTNIVKKQNTAYKVLRDCGVPERELRQNWEAQKVAQTLIRSCVYIDGASGLY
;
A
#
# COMPACT_ATOMS: atom_id res chain seq x y z
N MET A 1 4.18 -3.98 24.95
CA MET A 1 5.38 -4.58 24.34
C MET A 1 6.53 -3.59 24.49
N PRO A 2 7.77 -4.01 24.75
CA PRO A 2 8.91 -3.10 24.77
C PRO A 2 9.06 -2.44 23.38
N GLY A 3 9.21 -1.11 23.38
CA GLY A 3 9.30 -0.32 22.15
C GLY A 3 10.57 -0.62 21.33
N PRO A 4 10.74 0.06 20.19
CA PRO A 4 11.83 -0.19 19.27
C PRO A 4 13.20 -0.06 19.98
N THR A 5 14.11 -1.00 19.72
CA THR A 5 15.47 -0.94 20.29
C THR A 5 16.36 -0.09 19.37
N PRO A 6 17.27 0.73 19.92
CA PRO A 6 18.22 1.46 19.09
C PRO A 6 19.00 0.49 18.20
N GLY A 7 18.89 0.68 16.87
CA GLY A 7 19.68 -0.06 15.88
C GLY A 7 19.10 -1.37 15.37
N ARG A 8 17.88 -1.80 15.77
CA ARG A 8 17.25 -3.01 15.19
C ARG A 8 15.73 -2.95 15.19
N ALA A 9 15.12 -3.60 14.21
CA ALA A 9 13.67 -3.85 14.21
C ALA A 9 13.29 -4.89 15.29
N HIS A 10 12.04 -4.80 15.76
CA HIS A 10 11.47 -5.71 16.74
C HIS A 10 11.37 -7.16 16.22
N CYS A 11 11.36 -8.15 17.13
CA CYS A 11 11.37 -9.57 16.75
C CYS A 11 10.16 -9.96 15.88
N ILE A 12 8.99 -9.38 16.11
CA ILE A 12 7.78 -9.63 15.30
C ILE A 12 8.02 -9.39 13.80
N LEU A 13 8.64 -8.26 13.43
CA LEU A 13 8.92 -7.99 12.02
C LEU A 13 9.99 -8.95 11.47
N ARG A 14 11.02 -9.25 12.28
CA ARG A 14 12.10 -10.17 11.90
C ARG A 14 11.62 -11.61 11.71
N GLU A 15 10.67 -12.06 12.50
CA GLU A 15 10.03 -13.38 12.36
C GLU A 15 9.15 -13.45 11.10
N ARG A 16 8.51 -12.34 10.73
CA ARG A 16 7.67 -12.26 9.52
C ARG A 16 8.49 -12.16 8.23
N CYS A 17 9.59 -11.41 8.25
CA CYS A 17 10.51 -11.33 7.11
C CYS A 17 11.94 -11.04 7.59
N PRO A 18 12.79 -12.07 7.77
CA PRO A 18 14.15 -11.87 8.25
C PRO A 18 14.98 -11.01 7.29
N THR A 19 14.77 -11.16 5.98
CA THR A 19 15.51 -10.42 4.94
C THR A 19 15.25 -8.92 4.97
N CYS A 20 14.02 -8.48 5.25
CA CYS A 20 13.71 -7.04 5.35
C CYS A 20 14.11 -6.43 6.69
N PHE A 21 13.99 -7.18 7.79
CA PHE A 21 13.99 -6.56 9.12
C PHE A 21 15.17 -6.97 10.01
N SER A 22 16.04 -7.87 9.54
CA SER A 22 17.29 -8.23 10.25
C SER A 22 18.51 -7.47 9.73
N LEU A 23 18.32 -6.23 9.22
CA LEU A 23 19.40 -5.35 8.80
C LEU A 23 20.29 -4.97 10.00
N GLU A 24 21.60 -4.95 9.78
CA GLU A 24 22.59 -4.51 10.78
C GLU A 24 22.61 -2.98 10.92
N THR A 25 22.36 -2.27 9.83
CA THR A 25 22.37 -0.81 9.75
C THR A 25 21.07 -0.31 9.13
N TRP A 26 20.60 0.85 9.62
CA TRP A 26 19.40 1.53 9.17
C TRP A 26 19.74 2.97 8.80
N GLY A 27 18.89 3.61 8.01
CA GLY A 27 19.08 4.97 7.52
C GLY A 27 19.57 5.03 6.08
N HIS A 28 19.35 3.99 5.28
CA HIS A 28 19.66 4.05 3.85
C HIS A 28 18.87 5.19 3.19
N PRO A 29 19.50 6.05 2.37
CA PRO A 29 18.80 7.20 1.79
C PRO A 29 17.56 6.80 0.98
N LEU A 30 16.46 7.55 1.13
CA LEU A 30 15.23 7.32 0.37
C LEU A 30 15.46 7.43 -1.15
N ALA A 31 16.35 8.33 -1.57
CA ALA A 31 16.75 8.50 -2.97
C ALA A 31 17.42 7.25 -3.56
N ASP A 32 18.03 6.41 -2.70
CA ASP A 32 18.72 5.18 -3.06
C ASP A 32 17.86 3.93 -2.77
N GLY A 33 16.55 4.11 -2.49
CA GLY A 33 15.57 3.04 -2.31
C GLY A 33 15.15 2.73 -0.87
N GLY A 34 15.71 3.44 0.13
CA GLY A 34 15.39 3.24 1.54
C GLY A 34 15.76 1.86 2.12
N ASP A 35 15.50 1.64 3.41
CA ASP A 35 15.79 0.37 4.08
C ASP A 35 14.74 -0.70 3.79
N VAL A 36 13.46 -0.32 3.83
CA VAL A 36 12.34 -1.26 3.65
C VAL A 36 11.33 -0.72 2.65
N GLN A 37 10.84 -1.59 1.78
CA GLN A 37 9.70 -1.33 0.92
C GLN A 37 8.48 -2.06 1.47
N LEU A 38 7.40 -1.30 1.65
CA LEU A 38 6.12 -1.76 2.16
C LEU A 38 5.06 -1.54 1.10
N ASP A 39 4.25 -2.55 0.84
CA ASP A 39 3.19 -2.52 -0.14
C ASP A 39 1.85 -2.71 0.57
N ALA A 40 0.88 -1.84 0.29
CA ALA A 40 -0.41 -1.87 0.95
C ALA A 40 -1.57 -1.72 -0.02
N ASP A 41 -2.64 -2.48 0.24
CA ASP A 41 -3.85 -2.49 -0.58
C ASP A 41 -5.06 -3.00 0.24
N GLY A 42 -6.27 -2.76 -0.26
CA GLY A 42 -7.54 -3.16 0.35
C GLY A 42 -8.36 -4.10 -0.54
N CYS A 43 -8.72 -5.27 -0.03
CA CYS A 43 -9.62 -6.19 -0.71
C CYS A 43 -11.04 -6.17 -0.14
N PHE A 44 -11.93 -5.58 -0.92
CA PHE A 44 -13.38 -5.48 -0.66
C PHE A 44 -14.16 -6.78 -0.91
N SER A 45 -13.47 -7.87 -1.27
CA SER A 45 -14.10 -9.20 -1.40
C SER A 45 -14.20 -9.92 -0.05
N TYR A 46 -13.31 -9.60 0.90
CA TYR A 46 -13.27 -10.12 2.27
C TYR A 46 -14.33 -9.51 3.18
N ARG A 47 -15.58 -9.57 2.74
CA ARG A 47 -16.72 -9.08 3.51
C ARG A 47 -17.07 -10.07 4.61
N HIS A 48 -17.45 -9.55 5.77
CA HIS A 48 -18.03 -10.32 6.86
C HIS A 48 -19.51 -9.97 7.01
N LEU A 49 -20.36 -10.98 7.21
CA LEU A 49 -21.79 -10.76 7.40
C LEU A 49 -22.06 -10.42 8.87
N ARG A 50 -22.73 -9.29 9.08
CA ARG A 50 -23.21 -8.90 10.41
C ARG A 50 -24.14 -9.94 11.02
N SER A 51 -24.91 -10.66 10.20
CA SER A 51 -25.81 -11.74 10.65
C SER A 51 -25.09 -12.97 11.17
N ALA A 52 -23.81 -13.16 10.84
CA ALA A 52 -23.00 -14.23 11.42
C ALA A 52 -22.70 -13.96 12.91
N GLY A 53 -22.61 -12.68 13.29
CA GLY A 53 -22.42 -12.24 14.67
C GLY A 53 -20.99 -12.44 15.19
N ASP A 54 -20.80 -12.09 16.46
CA ASP A 54 -19.52 -12.21 17.15
C ASP A 54 -19.45 -13.48 17.98
N GLY A 55 -18.41 -14.27 17.76
CA GLY A 55 -18.11 -15.47 18.53
C GLY A 55 -17.14 -15.17 19.69
N PRO A 56 -16.98 -16.09 20.64
CA PRO A 56 -16.01 -15.93 21.72
C PRO A 56 -14.59 -15.74 21.18
N ILE A 57 -13.86 -14.78 21.75
CA ILE A 57 -12.45 -14.56 21.45
C ILE A 57 -11.63 -15.53 22.29
N SER A 58 -11.01 -16.53 21.66
CA SER A 58 -10.19 -17.55 22.32
C SER A 58 -8.70 -17.41 22.05
N TYR A 59 -8.28 -16.39 21.30
CA TYR A 59 -6.90 -16.18 20.86
C TYR A 59 -6.59 -14.69 20.71
N ASP A 60 -5.30 -14.36 20.70
CA ASP A 60 -4.80 -13.02 20.40
C ASP A 60 -4.48 -12.89 18.90
N PRO A 61 -5.16 -12.01 18.14
CA PRO A 61 -4.95 -11.87 16.71
C PRO A 61 -3.62 -11.18 16.40
N SER A 62 -2.55 -11.95 16.24
CA SER A 62 -1.20 -11.40 16.06
C SER A 62 -1.00 -10.57 14.77
N TYR A 63 -1.79 -10.80 13.73
CA TYR A 63 -1.70 -10.10 12.44
C TYR A 63 -2.68 -8.93 12.28
N PHE A 64 -3.84 -8.97 12.95
CA PHE A 64 -4.81 -7.89 12.86
C PHE A 64 -4.52 -6.82 13.89
N ILE A 65 -4.42 -5.58 13.45
CA ILE A 65 -4.36 -4.46 14.38
C ILE A 65 -5.73 -4.25 15.04
N PRO A 66 -5.78 -3.87 16.32
CA PRO A 66 -7.04 -3.57 16.98
C PRO A 66 -7.78 -2.43 16.29
N LYS A 67 -9.12 -2.50 16.23
CA LYS A 67 -9.95 -1.43 15.66
C LYS A 67 -9.69 -0.09 16.34
N GLU A 68 -9.41 -0.10 17.64
CA GLU A 68 -9.12 1.09 18.43
C GLU A 68 -7.87 1.83 17.94
N LYS A 69 -6.93 1.15 17.28
CA LYS A 69 -5.78 1.82 16.64
C LYS A 69 -6.21 2.53 15.35
N VAL A 70 -7.07 1.89 14.55
CA VAL A 70 -7.64 2.50 13.34
C VAL A 70 -8.49 3.72 13.68
N ASP A 71 -9.38 3.59 14.66
CA ASP A 71 -10.26 4.66 15.12
C ASP A 71 -9.47 5.87 15.67
N LYS A 72 -8.30 5.65 16.27
CA LYS A 72 -7.43 6.74 16.72
C LYS A 72 -6.82 7.52 15.55
N ILE A 73 -6.42 6.84 14.49
CA ILE A 73 -5.90 7.51 13.29
C ILE A 73 -7.03 8.25 12.57
N TRP A 74 -8.20 7.63 12.47
CA TRP A 74 -9.42 8.30 12.02
C TRP A 74 -9.66 9.63 12.76
N GLN A 75 -9.66 9.59 14.10
CA GLN A 75 -9.84 10.81 14.91
C GLN A 75 -8.77 11.87 14.63
N ARG A 76 -7.50 11.48 14.41
CA ARG A 76 -6.45 12.43 14.04
C ARG A 76 -6.68 13.06 12.66
N ILE A 77 -7.19 12.30 11.69
CA ILE A 77 -7.55 12.80 10.36
C ILE A 77 -8.71 13.78 10.48
N GLU A 78 -9.76 13.42 11.21
CA GLU A 78 -10.93 14.27 11.45
C GLU A 78 -10.52 15.59 12.14
N GLU A 79 -9.72 15.51 13.21
CA GLU A 79 -9.17 16.69 13.90
C GLU A 79 -8.28 17.54 13.00
N ALA A 80 -7.52 16.92 12.10
CA ALA A 80 -6.66 17.61 11.15
C ALA A 80 -7.47 18.34 10.07
N SER A 81 -8.58 17.76 9.61
CA SER A 81 -9.47 18.38 8.59
C SER A 81 -10.04 19.74 9.03
N HIS A 82 -10.15 19.95 10.35
CA HIS A 82 -10.62 21.21 10.93
C HIS A 82 -9.51 22.27 11.12
N ARG A 83 -8.24 21.91 10.90
CA ARG A 83 -7.10 22.81 11.04
C ARG A 83 -6.81 23.51 9.71
N LYS A 84 -6.11 24.65 9.80
CA LYS A 84 -5.58 25.28 8.59
C LYS A 84 -4.44 24.41 8.03
N PRO A 85 -4.45 24.09 6.73
CA PRO A 85 -3.37 23.34 6.12
C PRO A 85 -2.04 24.09 6.24
N ALA A 86 -0.95 23.35 6.37
CA ALA A 86 0.38 23.93 6.33
C ALA A 86 0.61 24.66 5.00
N SER A 87 1.28 25.82 5.04
CA SER A 87 1.66 26.55 3.82
C SER A 87 2.92 25.91 3.24
N ILE A 88 2.74 24.77 2.57
CA ILE A 88 3.79 24.06 1.86
C ILE A 88 3.48 24.16 0.37
N ALA A 89 4.47 24.57 -0.44
CA ALA A 89 4.35 24.49 -1.88
C ALA A 89 4.37 23.01 -2.28
N PRO A 90 3.30 22.46 -2.88
CA PRO A 90 3.28 21.05 -3.21
C PRO A 90 4.32 20.75 -4.29
N ALA A 91 5.00 19.60 -4.18
CA ALA A 91 6.00 19.16 -5.16
C ALA A 91 5.36 18.85 -6.53
N ILE A 92 4.07 18.57 -6.54
CA ILE A 92 3.22 18.31 -7.71
C ILE A 92 2.14 19.38 -7.74
N LEU A 93 1.68 19.73 -8.94
CA LEU A 93 0.59 20.68 -9.15
C LEU A 93 -0.68 20.22 -8.42
N GLN A 94 -1.35 21.13 -7.70
CA GLN A 94 -2.55 20.82 -6.93
C GLN A 94 -3.65 20.22 -7.81
N GLU A 95 -3.84 20.77 -9.02
CA GLU A 95 -4.83 20.29 -9.98
C GLU A 95 -4.59 18.83 -10.40
N ALA A 96 -3.34 18.36 -10.43
CA ALA A 96 -3.03 16.95 -10.73
C ALA A 96 -3.38 16.04 -9.54
N ILE A 97 -3.24 16.54 -8.31
CA ILE A 97 -3.65 15.83 -7.09
C ILE A 97 -5.18 15.78 -7.04
N ASP A 98 -5.86 16.90 -7.27
CA ASP A 98 -7.31 16.99 -7.32
C ASP A 98 -7.87 16.08 -8.43
N ALA A 99 -7.21 16.01 -9.60
CA ALA A 99 -7.57 15.10 -10.67
C ALA A 99 -7.34 13.63 -10.30
N CYS A 100 -6.26 13.31 -9.57
CA CYS A 100 -6.07 11.97 -9.01
C CYS A 100 -7.22 11.65 -8.05
N GLU A 101 -7.46 12.49 -7.05
CA GLU A 101 -8.54 12.34 -6.07
C GLU A 101 -9.90 12.10 -6.74
N ALA A 102 -10.22 12.89 -7.77
CA ALA A 102 -11.44 12.72 -8.56
C ALA A 102 -11.45 11.44 -9.43
N SER A 103 -10.29 11.01 -9.96
CA SER A 103 -10.16 9.82 -10.82
C SER A 103 -10.21 8.51 -10.04
N TRP A 104 -9.92 8.53 -8.74
CA TRP A 104 -10.06 7.39 -7.83
C TRP A 104 -11.53 7.13 -7.49
N ASP A 105 -12.37 7.01 -8.52
CA ASP A 105 -13.80 6.68 -8.54
C ASP A 105 -14.14 5.32 -7.84
N ALA A 106 -13.13 4.61 -7.35
CA ALA A 106 -13.26 3.49 -6.43
C ALA A 106 -13.51 3.90 -4.96
N ALA A 107 -13.19 5.15 -4.60
CA ALA A 107 -13.34 5.81 -3.30
C ALA A 107 -14.56 6.74 -3.21
N ASN A 108 -15.34 6.88 -4.28
CA ASN A 108 -16.54 7.72 -4.29
C ASN A 108 -17.59 7.16 -3.30
N GLU A 109 -17.84 7.85 -2.18
CA GLU A 109 -18.85 7.54 -1.15
C GLU A 109 -20.23 7.18 -1.73
N LYS A 110 -20.53 7.70 -2.93
CA LYS A 110 -21.78 7.51 -3.68
C LYS A 110 -21.98 6.11 -4.25
N LYS A 111 -20.94 5.25 -4.27
CA LYS A 111 -21.07 3.82 -4.55
C LYS A 111 -20.76 3.05 -3.27
N GLN A 112 -21.74 2.99 -2.36
CA GLN A 112 -21.79 1.98 -1.30
C GLN A 112 -21.68 0.59 -1.95
N LYS A 113 -20.46 0.06 -2.12
CA LYS A 113 -20.20 -1.26 -2.73
C LYS A 113 -20.71 -2.40 -1.83
N VAL A 114 -21.05 -2.07 -0.58
CA VAL A 114 -21.47 -2.98 0.46
C VAL A 114 -22.54 -2.29 1.31
N ASP A 115 -23.67 -2.96 1.52
CA ASP A 115 -24.71 -2.50 2.46
C ASP A 115 -24.19 -2.66 3.91
N PRO A 116 -23.96 -1.57 4.66
CA PRO A 116 -23.46 -1.62 6.04
C PRO A 116 -24.46 -2.25 7.03
N LYS A 117 -25.73 -2.41 6.62
CA LYS A 117 -26.71 -3.19 7.39
C LYS A 117 -26.43 -4.69 7.30
N CYS A 118 -25.94 -5.14 6.14
CA CYS A 118 -25.65 -6.54 5.89
C CYS A 118 -24.25 -6.96 6.35
N HIS A 119 -23.29 -6.03 6.28
CA HIS A 119 -21.89 -6.31 6.57
C HIS A 119 -21.34 -5.36 7.63
N ASP A 120 -20.64 -5.91 8.61
CA ASP A 120 -19.88 -5.19 9.63
C ASP A 120 -18.41 -4.97 9.22
N ALA A 121 -17.85 -5.84 8.37
CA ALA A 121 -16.63 -5.57 7.61
C ALA A 121 -16.91 -5.64 6.10
N SER A 122 -16.55 -4.58 5.39
CA SER A 122 -16.67 -4.43 3.94
C SER A 122 -15.46 -4.98 3.18
N GLY A 123 -14.36 -5.27 3.88
CA GLY A 123 -13.14 -5.82 3.32
C GLY A 123 -12.04 -5.98 4.36
N VAL A 124 -10.85 -6.35 3.89
CA VAL A 124 -9.61 -6.40 4.68
C VAL A 124 -8.56 -5.56 3.97
N PHE A 125 -7.88 -4.71 4.73
CA PHE A 125 -6.71 -3.95 4.30
C PHE A 125 -5.45 -4.62 4.85
N PHE A 126 -4.39 -4.64 4.08
CA PHE A 126 -3.15 -5.34 4.46
C PHE A 126 -1.92 -4.54 4.06
N MET A 127 -0.84 -4.85 4.75
CA MET A 127 0.49 -4.38 4.43
C MET A 127 1.43 -5.57 4.31
N THR A 128 2.21 -5.60 3.24
CA THR A 128 3.25 -6.59 2.96
C THR A 128 4.59 -5.91 2.78
N CYS A 129 5.68 -6.68 2.89
CA CYS A 129 6.98 -6.21 2.40
C CYS A 129 7.21 -6.66 0.95
N ARG A 130 8.28 -6.15 0.32
CA ARG A 130 8.73 -6.56 -1.03
C ARG A 130 8.92 -8.06 -1.29
N HIS A 131 9.01 -8.88 -0.24
CA HIS A 131 9.07 -10.35 -0.33
C HIS A 131 7.68 -11.01 -0.23
N SER A 132 6.61 -10.21 -0.36
CA SER A 132 5.21 -10.62 -0.21
C SER A 132 4.89 -11.27 1.14
N GLN A 133 5.65 -10.95 2.18
CA GLN A 133 5.37 -11.37 3.55
C GLN A 133 4.38 -10.39 4.17
N VAL A 134 3.30 -10.90 4.75
CA VAL A 134 2.28 -10.10 5.43
C VAL A 134 2.85 -9.53 6.72
N LEU A 135 2.67 -8.24 6.92
CA LEU A 135 3.03 -7.56 8.16
C LEU A 135 1.80 -7.42 9.03
N PHE A 136 0.86 -6.57 8.65
CA PHE A 136 -0.32 -6.30 9.45
C PHE A 136 -1.57 -6.22 8.57
N LEU A 137 -2.72 -6.47 9.21
CA LEU A 137 -4.04 -6.50 8.61
C LEU A 137 -4.98 -5.60 9.43
N CYS A 138 -5.98 -5.01 8.80
CA CYS A 138 -7.13 -4.43 9.50
C CYS A 138 -8.41 -4.67 8.72
N ASN A 139 -9.54 -4.68 9.43
CA ASN A 139 -10.86 -4.70 8.79
C ASN A 139 -11.17 -3.33 8.20
N ILE A 140 -11.80 -3.33 7.03
CA ILE A 140 -12.38 -2.14 6.42
C ILE A 140 -13.84 -2.08 6.82
N ASP A 141 -14.24 -1.17 7.70
CA ASP A 141 -15.60 -1.09 8.26
C ASP A 141 -16.31 0.25 7.99
N THR A 142 -15.59 1.27 7.53
CA THR A 142 -16.11 2.55 7.07
C THR A 142 -16.21 2.60 5.53
N PRO A 143 -17.30 3.13 4.96
CA PRO A 143 -17.33 3.54 3.57
C PRO A 143 -16.62 4.89 3.38
N GLY A 144 -15.83 5.03 2.30
CA GLY A 144 -15.54 6.35 1.72
C GLY A 144 -14.16 6.94 2.03
N GLU A 145 -13.49 6.52 3.09
CA GLU A 145 -12.13 6.99 3.39
C GLU A 145 -11.18 5.80 3.46
N HIS A 146 -10.07 5.91 2.75
CA HIS A 146 -9.10 4.83 2.57
C HIS A 146 -7.75 5.16 3.23
N GLN A 147 -7.58 6.39 3.71
CA GLN A 147 -6.30 6.88 4.24
C GLN A 147 -6.06 6.39 5.67
N GLU A 148 -7.12 6.26 6.48
CA GLU A 148 -7.01 5.79 7.85
C GLU A 148 -6.41 4.39 7.93
N TYR A 149 -6.75 3.49 7.00
CA TYR A 149 -6.25 2.11 7.02
C TYR A 149 -4.76 2.06 6.72
N ILE A 150 -4.30 2.74 5.66
CA ILE A 150 -2.87 2.78 5.33
C ILE A 150 -2.07 3.46 6.45
N LEU A 151 -2.54 4.61 6.95
CA LEU A 151 -1.84 5.34 8.00
C LEU A 151 -1.79 4.53 9.31
N SER A 152 -2.83 3.76 9.61
CA SER A 152 -2.85 2.87 10.78
C SER A 152 -1.85 1.73 10.67
N LEU A 153 -1.76 1.08 9.51
CA LEU A 153 -0.75 0.03 9.30
C LEU A 153 0.66 0.60 9.28
N MET A 154 0.86 1.81 8.74
CA MET A 154 2.15 2.51 8.77
C MET A 154 2.58 2.84 10.21
N GLU A 155 1.68 3.36 11.05
CA GLU A 155 1.93 3.62 12.47
C GLU A 155 2.24 2.32 13.22
N GLU A 156 1.47 1.25 12.95
CA GLU A 156 1.74 -0.06 13.53
C GLU A 156 3.16 -0.54 13.18
N VAL A 157 3.55 -0.48 11.90
CA VAL A 157 4.90 -0.90 11.49
C VAL A 157 5.97 -0.02 12.14
N ASN A 158 5.74 1.28 12.23
CA ASN A 158 6.68 2.22 12.85
C ASN A 158 6.95 1.89 14.33
N ASP A 159 5.95 1.41 15.08
CA ASP A 159 6.12 0.95 16.46
C ASP A 159 7.14 -0.21 16.59
N TYR A 160 7.36 -0.97 15.51
CA TYR A 160 8.27 -2.11 15.48
C TYR A 160 9.55 -1.89 14.66
N LEU A 161 9.67 -0.76 13.95
CA LEU A 161 10.85 -0.41 13.16
C LEU A 161 11.95 0.24 14.01
N SER A 162 13.18 0.21 13.50
CA SER A 162 14.25 1.04 14.04
C SER A 162 13.91 2.53 13.88
N LEU A 163 14.29 3.37 14.85
CA LEU A 163 14.07 4.82 14.80
C LEU A 163 14.72 5.51 13.58
N HIS A 164 15.76 4.88 13.02
CA HIS A 164 16.48 5.37 11.83
C HIS A 164 16.00 4.74 10.53
N ALA A 165 15.02 3.82 10.57
CA ALA A 165 14.58 3.11 9.38
C ALA A 165 13.97 4.08 8.36
N THR A 166 14.35 3.97 7.10
CA THR A 166 13.69 4.67 6.00
C THR A 166 12.74 3.71 5.27
N VAL A 167 11.57 4.22 4.89
CA VAL A 167 10.46 3.41 4.38
C VAL A 167 10.06 3.92 2.99
N VAL A 168 10.06 3.02 2.02
CA VAL A 168 9.41 3.24 0.73
C VAL A 168 8.01 2.64 0.79
N GLN A 169 7.00 3.48 0.88
CA GLN A 169 5.60 3.07 0.97
C GLN A 169 4.99 3.06 -0.43
N THR A 170 4.59 1.87 -0.89
CA THR A 170 3.81 1.74 -2.11
C THR A 170 2.32 1.74 -1.77
N TYR A 171 1.58 2.61 -2.44
CA TYR A 171 0.13 2.70 -2.29
C TYR A 171 -0.49 3.37 -3.50
N ASP A 172 -1.64 2.85 -3.89
CA ASP A 172 -2.44 3.25 -5.04
C ASP A 172 -2.76 4.74 -5.05
N VAL A 173 -3.25 5.25 -3.92
CA VAL A 173 -3.48 6.69 -3.70
C VAL A 173 -2.35 7.34 -2.90
N GLY A 174 -1.13 6.86 -3.11
CA GLY A 174 0.07 7.33 -2.41
C GLY A 174 0.34 8.83 -2.60
N CYS A 175 0.07 9.39 -3.79
CA CYS A 175 0.24 10.83 -4.04
C CYS A 175 -0.73 11.68 -3.20
N VAL A 176 -2.00 11.29 -3.12
CA VAL A 176 -3.01 11.99 -2.32
C VAL A 176 -2.67 11.85 -0.83
N THR A 177 -2.24 10.66 -0.40
CA THR A 177 -1.85 10.40 0.99
C THR A 177 -0.61 11.20 1.40
N ASP A 178 0.44 11.23 0.58
CA ASP A 178 1.64 12.03 0.84
C ASP A 178 1.31 13.53 0.89
N HIS A 179 0.47 13.99 -0.03
CA HIS A 179 0.00 15.38 -0.02
C HIS A 179 -0.75 15.71 1.28
N SER A 180 -1.70 14.87 1.70
CA SER A 180 -2.42 15.03 2.97
C SER A 180 -1.46 15.12 4.16
N LEU A 181 -0.43 14.26 4.21
CA LEU A 181 0.55 14.24 5.29
C LEU A 181 1.46 15.47 5.31
N ASN A 182 1.77 16.04 4.14
CA ASN A 182 2.50 17.30 4.05
C ASN A 182 1.64 18.47 4.57
N LEU A 183 0.34 18.47 4.29
CA LEU A 183 -0.56 19.51 4.78
C LEU A 183 -0.87 19.37 6.28
N PHE A 184 -0.94 18.12 6.76
CA PHE A 184 -1.40 17.78 8.10
C PHE A 184 -0.51 16.71 8.75
N PRO A 185 0.14 17.01 9.89
CA PRO A 185 0.98 16.04 10.59
C PRO A 185 0.12 15.01 11.35
N ILE A 186 -0.36 13.98 10.65
CA ILE A 186 -1.24 12.93 11.19
C ILE A 186 -0.42 11.79 11.83
N LEU A 187 0.70 11.41 11.19
CA LEU A 187 1.61 10.37 11.66
C LEU A 187 2.43 10.82 12.87
N SER A 188 2.95 9.85 13.63
CA SER A 188 3.91 10.06 14.70
C SER A 188 5.08 10.96 14.28
N GLN A 189 5.51 11.82 15.20
CA GLN A 189 6.52 12.84 14.96
C GLN A 189 7.81 12.25 14.36
N GLY A 190 8.29 12.83 13.25
CA GLY A 190 9.52 12.42 12.58
C GLY A 190 9.41 11.11 11.78
N PHE A 191 8.24 10.47 11.71
CA PHE A 191 8.06 9.29 10.86
C PHE A 191 7.89 9.67 9.40
N HIS A 192 7.04 10.65 9.07
CA HIS A 192 6.80 11.08 7.69
C HIS A 192 8.08 11.50 6.97
N GLU A 193 9.02 12.18 7.64
CA GLU A 193 10.33 12.57 7.09
C GLU A 193 11.20 11.39 6.64
N ARG A 194 10.92 10.18 7.13
CA ARG A 194 11.61 8.94 6.79
C ARG A 194 10.82 8.08 5.80
N VAL A 195 9.71 8.57 5.27
CA VAL A 195 8.85 7.86 4.33
C VAL A 195 8.93 8.50 2.94
N CYS A 196 9.06 7.69 1.91
CA CYS A 196 8.83 8.09 0.52
C CYS A 196 7.64 7.30 -0.04
N PHE A 197 6.62 8.00 -0.52
CA PHE A 197 5.52 7.36 -1.24
C PHE A 197 5.91 7.11 -2.69
N VAL A 198 5.62 5.90 -3.16
CA VAL A 198 5.73 5.52 -4.56
C VAL A 198 4.42 4.90 -5.02
N ILE A 199 4.08 5.11 -6.28
CA ILE A 199 2.86 4.55 -6.87
C ILE A 199 3.28 3.44 -7.81
N ASN A 200 2.58 2.30 -7.75
CA ASN A 200 2.82 1.23 -8.68
C ASN A 200 2.45 1.69 -10.10
N MET A 201 3.40 1.59 -11.04
CA MET A 201 3.23 1.98 -12.44
C MET A 201 2.02 1.31 -13.11
N MET A 202 1.57 0.17 -12.59
CA MET A 202 0.50 -0.66 -13.15
C MET A 202 -0.92 -0.23 -12.72
N HIS A 203 -1.09 0.72 -11.80
CA HIS A 203 -2.42 1.20 -11.39
C HIS A 203 -2.90 2.46 -12.12
N ALA A 204 -2.05 3.06 -12.95
CA ALA A 204 -2.46 4.17 -13.81
C ALA A 204 -3.50 3.76 -14.86
N PHE A 205 -3.59 2.47 -15.22
CA PHE A 205 -4.59 1.94 -16.15
C PHE A 205 -4.99 0.51 -15.75
N GLY A 206 -6.27 0.31 -15.39
CA GLY A 206 -6.82 -0.96 -14.89
C GLY A 206 -6.58 -2.16 -15.80
N HIS A 207 -5.53 -2.92 -15.53
CA HIS A 207 -5.13 -4.09 -16.31
C HIS A 207 -5.95 -5.35 -16.01
N GLN A 208 -5.79 -6.35 -16.88
CA GLN A 208 -6.36 -7.70 -16.74
C GLN A 208 -5.67 -8.49 -15.61
N TRP A 209 -6.38 -9.45 -15.02
CA TRP A 209 -5.92 -10.32 -13.91
C TRP A 209 -4.51 -10.92 -14.07
N VAL A 210 -4.14 -11.34 -15.29
CA VAL A 210 -2.82 -11.93 -15.56
C VAL A 210 -1.68 -10.93 -15.35
N CYS A 211 -1.92 -9.64 -15.61
CA CYS A 211 -0.93 -8.60 -15.35
C CYS A 211 -0.74 -8.37 -13.84
N GLN A 212 -1.81 -8.49 -13.04
CA GLN A 212 -1.70 -8.45 -11.58
C GLN A 212 -0.88 -9.64 -11.06
N MET A 213 -1.09 -10.85 -11.60
CA MET A 213 -0.30 -12.03 -11.20
C MET A 213 1.20 -11.91 -11.51
N GLU A 214 1.55 -11.29 -12.64
CA GLU A 214 2.94 -11.24 -13.13
C GLU A 214 3.74 -10.02 -12.62
N TYR A 215 3.03 -8.95 -12.25
CA TYR A 215 3.63 -7.64 -11.92
C TYR A 215 3.17 -7.04 -10.58
N SER A 216 2.18 -7.62 -9.90
CA SER A 216 1.78 -7.15 -8.56
C SER A 216 2.61 -7.81 -7.45
N VAL A 217 2.86 -7.01 -6.42
CA VAL A 217 3.32 -7.42 -5.09
C VAL A 217 2.21 -8.14 -4.29
N GLU A 218 0.98 -8.19 -4.80
CA GLU A 218 -0.21 -8.84 -4.23
C GLU A 218 -0.24 -10.38 -4.36
N CYS A 219 0.91 -11.04 -4.15
CA CYS A 219 0.95 -12.49 -4.04
C CYS A 219 0.12 -13.02 -2.86
N PHE A 220 -0.19 -12.19 -1.86
CA PHE A 220 -1.04 -12.57 -0.74
C PHE A 220 -2.47 -12.86 -1.17
N TRP A 221 -3.12 -11.95 -1.93
CA TRP A 221 -4.53 -12.12 -2.32
C TRP A 221 -4.79 -13.39 -3.10
N SER A 222 -3.92 -13.70 -4.06
CA SER A 222 -4.03 -14.92 -4.86
C SER A 222 -3.94 -16.19 -4.00
N ARG A 223 -3.17 -16.16 -2.92
CA ARG A 223 -3.02 -17.30 -1.99
C ARG A 223 -4.20 -17.43 -1.04
N ILE A 224 -4.84 -16.33 -0.66
CA ILE A 224 -5.91 -16.36 0.34
C ILE A 224 -7.31 -16.44 -0.24
N HIS A 225 -7.55 -16.07 -1.52
CA HIS A 225 -8.90 -15.91 -2.10
C HIS A 225 -9.92 -17.03 -1.79
N LYS A 226 -9.45 -18.28 -1.59
CA LYS A 226 -10.29 -19.43 -1.21
C LYS A 226 -11.01 -19.23 0.12
N LEU A 227 -10.42 -18.44 1.03
CA LEU A 227 -11.00 -18.12 2.34
C LEU A 227 -12.17 -17.15 2.25
N ILE A 228 -12.29 -16.35 1.18
CA ILE A 228 -13.33 -15.32 1.03
C ILE A 228 -14.74 -15.90 1.26
N GLY A 229 -15.06 -17.02 0.60
CA GLY A 229 -16.37 -17.66 0.74
C GLY A 229 -16.56 -18.36 2.08
N ILE A 230 -15.47 -18.88 2.66
CA ILE A 230 -15.47 -19.62 3.92
C ILE A 230 -15.71 -18.65 5.06
N THR A 231 -14.87 -17.62 5.22
CA THR A 231 -14.85 -16.75 6.40
C THR A 231 -16.01 -15.75 6.45
N ARG A 232 -16.70 -15.53 5.33
CA ARG A 232 -17.81 -14.56 5.24
C ARG A 232 -18.99 -14.85 6.18
N ASN A 233 -19.29 -16.13 6.41
CA ASN A 233 -20.47 -16.58 7.16
C ASN A 233 -20.12 -17.15 8.55
N HIS A 234 -18.85 -17.13 8.93
CA HIS A 234 -18.42 -17.54 10.27
C HIS A 234 -18.54 -16.38 11.23
N TRP A 235 -18.42 -16.65 12.53
CA TRP A 235 -18.30 -15.59 13.53
C TRP A 235 -17.13 -14.66 13.22
N ASN A 236 -17.28 -13.37 13.51
CA ASN A 236 -16.25 -12.36 13.23
C ASN A 236 -14.88 -12.72 13.87
N SER A 237 -14.89 -13.21 15.11
CA SER A 237 -13.68 -13.70 15.79
C SER A 237 -13.01 -14.88 15.07
N GLN A 238 -13.78 -15.77 14.45
CA GLN A 238 -13.27 -16.87 13.62
C GLN A 238 -12.81 -16.38 12.23
N HIS A 239 -13.49 -15.39 11.65
CA HIS A 239 -13.09 -14.75 10.40
C HIS A 239 -11.67 -14.17 10.54
N ILE A 240 -11.46 -13.32 11.55
CA ILE A 240 -10.16 -12.72 11.87
C ILE A 240 -9.13 -13.82 12.14
N TRP A 241 -9.53 -14.88 12.85
CA TRP A 241 -8.63 -15.97 13.22
C TRP A 241 -8.10 -16.69 11.99
N MET A 242 -9.02 -17.14 11.13
CA MET A 242 -8.68 -17.92 9.95
C MET A 242 -7.78 -17.13 9.01
N ILE A 243 -8.07 -15.84 8.80
CA ILE A 243 -7.22 -14.99 7.96
C ILE A 243 -5.85 -14.80 8.60
N GLY A 244 -5.79 -14.52 9.90
CA GLY A 244 -4.53 -14.37 10.64
C GLY A 244 -3.67 -15.64 10.64
N GLN A 245 -4.28 -16.81 10.85
CA GLN A 245 -3.57 -18.10 10.79
C GLN A 245 -3.07 -18.39 9.37
N TYR A 246 -3.86 -18.06 8.35
CA TYR A 246 -3.42 -18.26 6.98
C TYR A 246 -2.32 -17.28 6.57
N ALA A 247 -2.34 -16.04 7.08
CA ALA A 247 -1.24 -15.09 6.93
C ALA A 247 0.04 -15.63 7.60
N ALA A 248 -0.06 -16.21 8.79
CA ALA A 248 1.06 -16.89 9.45
C ALA A 248 1.61 -18.06 8.61
N PHE A 249 0.72 -18.91 8.08
CA PHE A 249 1.08 -20.01 7.20
C PHE A 249 1.77 -19.51 5.91
N VAL A 250 1.19 -18.50 5.27
CA VAL A 250 1.73 -17.88 4.05
C VAL A 250 3.13 -17.34 4.29
N ASN A 251 3.33 -16.70 5.44
CA ASN A 251 4.63 -16.16 5.80
C ASN A 251 5.65 -17.25 6.11
N HIS A 252 5.25 -18.28 6.86
CA HIS A 252 6.10 -19.41 7.18
C HIS A 252 6.61 -20.10 5.92
N GLU A 253 5.70 -20.47 5.01
CA GLU A 253 6.05 -21.06 3.71
C GLU A 253 6.91 -20.09 2.87
N GLY A 254 6.61 -18.79 2.92
CA GLY A 254 7.40 -17.78 2.23
C GLY A 254 8.82 -17.62 2.80
N CYS A 255 9.00 -17.81 4.10
CA CYS A 255 10.31 -17.78 4.76
C CYS A 255 11.12 -19.05 4.47
N GLU A 256 10.49 -20.22 4.48
CA GLU A 256 11.15 -21.49 4.15
C GLU A 256 11.68 -21.50 2.70
N ASN A 257 10.91 -20.94 1.76
CA ASN A 257 11.25 -20.88 0.35
C ASN A 257 11.97 -19.57 -0.04
N LEU A 258 12.38 -18.75 0.93
CA LEU A 258 12.88 -17.40 0.66
C LEU A 258 14.17 -17.40 -0.15
N GLY A 259 15.08 -18.35 0.12
CA GLY A 259 16.32 -18.52 -0.64
C GLY A 259 16.05 -18.81 -2.11
N ASP A 260 15.22 -19.82 -2.39
CA ASP A 260 14.83 -20.21 -3.75
C ASP A 260 14.07 -19.09 -4.47
N TRP A 261 13.22 -18.35 -3.75
CA TRP A 261 12.54 -17.20 -4.29
C TRP A 261 13.54 -16.11 -4.70
N ILE A 262 14.49 -15.75 -3.84
CA ILE A 262 15.51 -14.73 -4.14
C ILE A 262 16.34 -15.16 -5.35
N ASP A 263 16.79 -16.42 -5.39
CA ASP A 263 17.57 -16.97 -6.51
C ASP A 263 16.79 -16.90 -7.83
N CYS A 264 15.54 -17.35 -7.82
CA CYS A 264 14.65 -17.29 -8.98
C CYS A 264 14.39 -15.84 -9.42
N GLN A 265 14.17 -14.92 -8.48
CA GLN A 265 13.98 -13.51 -8.81
C GLN A 265 15.23 -12.91 -9.47
N GLN A 266 16.41 -13.09 -8.87
CA GLN A 266 17.66 -12.51 -9.34
C GLN A 266 18.11 -13.09 -10.68
N HIS A 267 18.08 -14.41 -10.82
CA HIS A 267 18.67 -15.08 -11.98
C HIS A 267 17.69 -15.36 -13.11
N THR A 268 16.40 -15.42 -12.83
CA THR A 268 15.38 -15.76 -13.83
C THR A 268 14.45 -14.59 -14.11
N ASN A 269 13.70 -14.11 -13.12
CA ASN A 269 12.61 -13.16 -13.38
C ASN A 269 13.12 -11.77 -13.77
N ILE A 270 14.06 -11.22 -13.00
CA ILE A 270 14.67 -9.92 -13.29
C ILE A 270 15.40 -9.96 -14.64
N VAL A 271 16.20 -11.00 -14.89
CA VAL A 271 16.92 -11.17 -16.16
C VAL A 271 15.96 -11.25 -17.35
N LYS A 272 14.87 -12.03 -17.25
CA LYS A 272 13.84 -12.11 -18.30
C LYS A 272 13.17 -10.76 -18.55
N LYS A 273 12.78 -10.05 -17.49
CA LYS A 273 12.16 -8.72 -17.60
C LYS A 273 13.12 -7.71 -18.21
N GLN A 274 14.38 -7.70 -17.77
CA GLN A 274 15.43 -6.83 -18.30
C GLN A 274 15.72 -7.12 -19.78
N ASN A 275 15.80 -8.39 -20.18
CA ASN A 275 15.98 -8.77 -21.58
C ASN A 275 14.80 -8.35 -22.47
N THR A 276 13.57 -8.51 -21.97
CA THR A 276 12.36 -8.04 -22.66
C THR A 276 12.39 -6.52 -22.83
N ALA A 277 12.71 -5.78 -21.77
CA ALA A 277 12.84 -4.32 -21.82
C ALA A 277 13.93 -3.86 -22.80
N TYR A 278 15.12 -4.48 -22.77
CA TYR A 278 16.18 -4.18 -23.72
C TYR A 278 15.81 -4.52 -25.16
N LYS A 279 15.01 -5.58 -25.38
CA LYS A 279 14.50 -5.88 -26.70
C LYS A 279 13.58 -4.75 -27.20
N VAL A 280 12.65 -4.28 -26.38
CA VAL A 280 11.77 -3.14 -26.72
C VAL A 280 12.59 -1.89 -27.03
N LEU A 281 13.62 -1.59 -26.22
CA LEU A 281 14.52 -0.45 -26.43
C LEU A 281 15.37 -0.59 -27.71
N ARG A 282 15.75 -1.81 -28.11
CA ARG A 282 16.45 -2.03 -29.38
C ARG A 282 15.50 -1.91 -30.57
N ASP A 283 14.31 -2.50 -30.47
CA ASP A 283 13.33 -2.56 -31.55
C ASP A 283 12.72 -1.18 -31.84
N CYS A 284 12.72 -0.25 -30.86
CA CYS A 284 12.22 1.12 -31.07
C CYS A 284 13.12 1.96 -32.00
N GLY A 285 14.38 1.56 -32.20
CA GLY A 285 15.33 2.24 -33.10
C GLY A 285 15.80 3.62 -32.65
N VAL A 286 15.43 4.06 -31.44
CA VAL A 286 15.80 5.37 -30.86
C VAL A 286 16.95 5.19 -29.86
N PRO A 287 18.03 5.99 -29.94
CA PRO A 287 19.11 5.92 -28.96
C PRO A 287 18.63 6.19 -27.53
N GLU A 288 19.14 5.43 -26.55
CA GLU A 288 18.74 5.58 -25.14
C GLU A 288 18.90 7.00 -24.60
N ARG A 289 19.94 7.72 -25.04
CA ARG A 289 20.15 9.13 -24.69
C ARG A 289 18.96 10.00 -25.07
N GLU A 290 18.41 9.80 -26.26
CA GLU A 290 17.26 10.55 -26.77
C GLU A 290 16.00 10.17 -26.00
N LEU A 291 15.81 8.88 -25.71
CA LEU A 291 14.69 8.43 -24.86
C LEU A 291 14.74 9.07 -23.46
N ARG A 292 15.92 9.16 -22.85
CA ARG A 292 16.10 9.85 -21.56
C ARG A 292 15.80 11.34 -21.65
N GLN A 293 16.26 12.01 -22.72
CA GLN A 293 15.94 13.42 -22.95
C GLN A 293 14.43 13.64 -23.14
N ASN A 294 13.78 12.78 -23.91
CA ASN A 294 12.33 12.82 -24.11
C ASN A 294 11.58 12.55 -22.81
N TRP A 295 12.06 11.63 -21.97
CA TRP A 295 11.49 11.38 -20.65
C TRP A 295 11.59 12.59 -19.73
N GLU A 296 12.76 13.23 -19.65
CA GLU A 296 12.92 14.47 -18.88
C GLU A 296 12.03 15.60 -19.41
N ALA A 297 11.97 15.77 -20.74
CA ALA A 297 11.10 16.74 -21.38
C ALA A 297 9.62 16.45 -21.12
N GLN A 298 9.22 15.17 -21.13
CA GLN A 298 7.87 14.73 -20.83
C GLN A 298 7.51 15.02 -19.37
N LYS A 299 8.38 14.69 -18.42
CA LYS A 299 8.17 15.04 -17.00
C LYS A 299 7.92 16.54 -16.87
N VAL A 300 8.82 17.37 -17.40
CA VAL A 300 8.68 18.83 -17.37
C VAL A 300 7.37 19.30 -18.00
N ALA A 301 6.99 18.75 -19.17
CA ALA A 301 5.76 19.14 -19.87
C ALA A 301 4.47 18.70 -19.17
N GLN A 302 4.51 17.57 -18.45
CA GLN A 302 3.36 17.01 -17.74
C GLN A 302 3.24 17.51 -16.29
N THR A 303 4.33 18.03 -15.71
CA THR A 303 4.31 18.67 -14.38
C THR A 303 4.12 20.19 -14.43
N LEU A 304 4.33 20.84 -15.59
CA LEU A 304 4.13 22.30 -15.74
C LEU A 304 2.77 22.64 -16.37
N ILE A 305 1.86 23.16 -15.53
CA ILE A 305 0.64 24.02 -15.69
C ILE A 305 -0.05 24.21 -17.08
N ARG A 306 0.62 24.18 -18.23
CA ARG A 306 0.02 24.59 -19.52
C ARG A 306 -0.72 23.51 -20.30
N SER A 307 -0.65 22.24 -19.90
CA SER A 307 -1.24 21.12 -20.66
C SER A 307 -2.66 20.73 -20.23
N CYS A 308 -3.15 21.14 -19.06
CA CYS A 308 -4.52 20.81 -18.60
C CYS A 308 -5.62 21.79 -19.05
N VAL A 309 -5.27 22.97 -19.57
CA VAL A 309 -6.27 23.99 -19.97
C VAL A 309 -6.87 23.75 -21.38
N TYR A 310 -6.38 22.74 -22.13
CA TYR A 310 -6.74 22.57 -23.55
C TYR A 310 -7.77 21.47 -23.87
N ILE A 311 -8.43 20.85 -22.88
CA ILE A 311 -9.44 19.80 -23.16
C ILE A 311 -10.90 20.31 -23.13
N ASP A 312 -11.18 21.51 -22.62
CA ASP A 312 -12.55 22.08 -22.61
C ASP A 312 -12.90 22.95 -23.84
N GLY A 313 -12.15 22.81 -24.94
CA GLY A 313 -12.21 23.72 -26.09
C GLY A 313 -12.38 23.07 -27.45
N ALA A 314 -13.09 21.94 -27.59
CA ALA A 314 -13.41 21.39 -28.91
C ALA A 314 -14.74 20.62 -28.95
N SER A 315 -15.82 21.20 -28.42
CA SER A 315 -17.17 20.90 -28.90
C SER A 315 -17.36 21.65 -30.23
N GLY A 316 -16.99 21.00 -31.33
CA GLY A 316 -17.11 21.57 -32.66
C GLY A 316 -16.80 20.57 -33.77
N LEU A 317 -17.87 20.01 -34.32
CA LEU A 317 -17.99 19.37 -35.64
C LEU A 317 -17.79 17.83 -35.72
N TYR A 318 -18.96 17.21 -35.96
CA TYR A 318 -19.29 15.86 -36.43
C TYR A 318 -19.42 14.75 -35.38
#